data_AF-A0A9C7PTQ0-F1
#
_entry.id   AF-A0A9C7PTQ0-F1
#
_cell.length_a   1.000
_cell.length_b   1.000
_cell.length_c   1.000
_cell.angle_alpha   90.00
_cell.angle_beta   90.00
_cell.angle_gamma   90.00
#
_symmetry.space_group_name_H-M   'P 1'
#
loop_
_entity.id
_entity.type
_entity.pdbx_description
1 polymer ?
#
loop_
_entity_poly.entity_id
_entity_poly.type
_entity_poly.pdbx_seq_one_letter_code
_entity_poly.pdbx_strand_id
1 'polypeptide(L)'
;MSNERGWPLTFSIHNSFILAKTCVACNRASRGYSTIGTFSPWRRGRYSHSVSTTLERNRQYFRRKQVISKKPRFFLVTAAFSITPVLILFSGGLVAFFLSAALGGNDVANAMGTSVGTGAVSVKTALAIGAVMEFAGAVLLGSRVTQTIGSGVISIGPFVGLGASSTLNYMLGMFCVLLASTLWLILATILGLPVSSTHSVVGGLLGFGISAGWKINITQVLRILSSWLISPVFGGIIAFFMYYSLRKLIFKRSSPLVVLKRLLPILIGSILFILSLFLLMKNEGKQDFGKLFTVAMGVSMTSAGLVAALMQNLGLLNSPMNTKETFPVSERKGTNGQEGSEVEYIFGLLQFTTACFVAFSHGSNDVSNAIGPFAAIYSLWKCYPLIGMALQFEVPPWILVMGGLGLSVGLVLFGQSVMDTVGRKITHLVPSKGFCVELSTAMTVMLASEFGLPISTTHTLIGCIVAVGLASGNREIDVKVLRSIVLSWFVTVPFTALLSMASFLLLKHWLP
;
A
#
# COMPACT_ATOMS: atom_id res chain seq x y z
N MET A 1 1.04 57.22 -8.25
CA MET A 1 -0.06 57.37 -9.23
C MET A 1 -0.83 56.06 -9.26
N SER A 2 -2.11 56.21 -8.98
CA SER A 2 -3.18 55.23 -8.80
C SER A 2 -3.39 54.27 -9.96
N ASN A 3 -3.70 53.01 -9.65
CA ASN A 3 -4.82 52.34 -10.31
C ASN A 3 -5.41 51.25 -9.41
N GLU A 4 -6.48 51.63 -8.71
CA GLU A 4 -7.41 50.77 -8.01
C GLU A 4 -8.41 50.15 -9.01
N ARG A 5 -8.59 48.83 -8.95
CA ARG A 5 -9.81 48.05 -9.29
C ARG A 5 -9.64 46.73 -8.53
N GLY A 6 -10.43 46.31 -7.55
CA GLY A 6 -11.88 46.44 -7.35
C GLY A 6 -12.44 45.02 -7.29
N TRP A 7 -12.53 44.42 -6.09
CA TRP A 7 -13.23 43.16 -5.84
C TRP A 7 -14.10 43.31 -4.59
N PRO A 8 -15.44 43.28 -4.69
CA PRO A 8 -16.29 43.17 -3.52
C PRO A 8 -16.40 41.70 -3.10
N LEU A 9 -16.13 41.45 -1.82
CA LEU A 9 -16.51 40.24 -1.09
C LEU A 9 -18.04 40.23 -0.91
N THR A 10 -18.73 39.34 -1.62
CA THR A 10 -20.08 38.88 -1.24
C THR A 10 -20.16 37.36 -1.38
N PHE A 11 -20.19 36.70 -0.23
CA PHE A 11 -20.56 35.29 -0.09
C PHE A 11 -22.03 35.14 -0.48
N SER A 12 -22.32 34.31 -1.49
CA SER A 12 -23.67 33.83 -1.78
C SER A 12 -23.66 32.30 -1.75
N ILE A 13 -24.27 31.74 -0.70
CA ILE A 13 -24.51 30.33 -0.52
C ILE A 13 -25.69 29.96 -1.42
N HIS A 14 -25.44 29.25 -2.53
CA HIS A 14 -26.50 28.67 -3.33
C HIS A 14 -26.76 27.22 -2.91
N ASN A 15 -27.74 27.06 -2.02
CA ASN A 15 -28.44 25.80 -1.80
C ASN A 15 -29.25 25.47 -3.05
N SER A 16 -28.84 24.45 -3.81
CA SER A 16 -29.69 23.85 -4.85
C SER A 16 -30.12 22.45 -4.40
N PHE A 17 -31.21 22.41 -3.63
CA PHE A 17 -32.03 21.22 -3.44
C PHE A 17 -32.79 20.96 -4.74
N ILE A 18 -32.37 19.96 -5.53
CA ILE A 18 -33.20 19.43 -6.62
C ILE A 18 -34.11 18.36 -6.01
N LEU A 19 -35.31 18.79 -5.63
CA LEU A 19 -36.45 17.92 -5.36
C LEU A 19 -36.98 17.37 -6.69
N ALA A 20 -36.67 16.11 -6.99
CA ALA A 20 -37.34 15.37 -8.04
C ALA A 20 -38.78 15.07 -7.61
N LYS A 21 -39.71 15.99 -7.93
CA LYS A 21 -41.15 15.70 -7.88
C LYS A 21 -41.52 14.74 -9.01
N THR A 22 -41.89 13.54 -8.62
CA THR A 22 -42.67 12.58 -9.41
C THR A 22 -43.89 13.26 -10.02
N CYS A 23 -43.98 13.33 -11.35
CA CYS A 23 -45.19 13.76 -12.06
C CYS A 23 -45.89 12.54 -12.65
N VAL A 24 -46.86 12.03 -11.90
CA VAL A 24 -47.93 11.15 -12.40
C VAL A 24 -49.04 12.06 -12.91
N ALA A 25 -49.60 11.69 -14.06
CA ALA A 25 -50.79 12.27 -14.72
C ALA A 25 -50.57 13.55 -15.54
N CYS A 26 -50.61 13.41 -16.87
CA CYS A 26 -51.65 14.09 -17.64
C CYS A 26 -51.87 13.40 -19.00
N ASN A 27 -53.01 12.72 -19.11
CA ASN A 27 -53.56 12.18 -20.33
C ASN A 27 -54.62 13.19 -20.78
N ARG A 28 -54.32 14.08 -21.74
CA ARG A 28 -55.35 14.89 -22.42
C ARG A 28 -54.83 15.50 -23.72
N ALA A 29 -55.38 14.97 -24.82
CA ALA A 29 -55.83 15.66 -26.02
C ALA A 29 -55.07 16.92 -26.48
N SER A 30 -54.37 16.81 -27.61
CA SER A 30 -54.26 17.91 -28.56
C SER A 30 -54.79 17.44 -29.92
N ARG A 31 -55.89 18.08 -30.31
CA ARG A 31 -56.46 18.05 -31.65
C ARG A 31 -55.57 18.86 -32.59
N GLY A 32 -55.50 18.38 -33.83
CA GLY A 32 -55.62 19.21 -35.03
C GLY A 32 -54.40 20.04 -35.42
N TYR A 33 -53.72 19.63 -36.49
CA TYR A 33 -53.46 20.51 -37.62
C TYR A 33 -53.50 19.68 -38.91
N SER A 34 -54.51 19.98 -39.71
CA SER A 34 -54.74 19.51 -41.07
C SER A 34 -53.78 20.23 -42.03
N THR A 35 -52.97 19.46 -42.75
CA THR A 35 -52.34 19.94 -43.99
C THR A 35 -53.17 19.45 -45.18
N ILE A 36 -53.55 20.44 -45.99
CA ILE A 36 -54.39 20.35 -47.17
C ILE A 36 -53.60 19.64 -48.28
N GLY A 37 -54.11 18.49 -48.71
CA GLY A 37 -53.67 17.78 -49.91
C GLY A 37 -54.87 17.60 -50.84
N THR A 38 -54.84 18.29 -51.96
CA THR A 38 -55.83 18.30 -53.04
C THR A 38 -55.99 16.93 -53.69
N PHE A 39 -57.20 16.37 -53.70
CA PHE A 39 -57.55 15.25 -54.61
C PHE A 39 -58.98 15.37 -55.15
N SER A 40 -59.06 15.29 -56.48
CA SER A 40 -60.25 15.27 -57.33
C SER A 40 -61.11 14.01 -57.11
N PRO A 41 -62.45 14.06 -57.28
CA PRO A 41 -63.34 12.97 -56.92
C PRO A 41 -63.83 12.20 -58.15
N TRP A 42 -63.38 10.96 -58.39
CA TRP A 42 -64.13 10.05 -59.27
C TRP A 42 -63.97 8.57 -58.89
N ARG A 43 -65.13 7.90 -58.88
CA ARG A 43 -65.43 6.45 -58.80
C ARG A 43 -65.51 5.79 -57.42
N ARG A 44 -66.76 5.77 -56.92
CA ARG A 44 -67.34 4.67 -56.13
C ARG A 44 -67.44 3.41 -57.00
N GLY A 45 -67.16 2.24 -56.43
CA GLY A 45 -67.61 0.97 -57.01
C GLY A 45 -66.93 -0.28 -56.47
N ARG A 46 -67.56 -0.87 -55.44
CA ARG A 46 -67.58 -2.31 -55.09
C ARG A 46 -66.25 -3.01 -54.81
N TYR A 47 -65.99 -3.29 -53.53
CA TYR A 47 -65.60 -4.61 -53.00
C TYR A 47 -65.81 -4.60 -51.47
N SER A 48 -67.05 -4.85 -51.02
CA SER A 48 -67.33 -5.24 -49.63
C SER A 48 -67.46 -6.76 -49.58
N HIS A 49 -66.94 -7.37 -48.50
CA HIS A 49 -66.86 -8.80 -48.19
C HIS A 49 -65.53 -9.49 -48.53
N SER A 50 -64.48 -9.19 -47.74
CA SER A 50 -63.50 -10.19 -47.26
C SER A 50 -62.51 -9.69 -46.20
N VAL A 51 -62.62 -8.44 -45.73
CA VAL A 51 -61.59 -7.83 -44.85
C VAL A 51 -61.86 -8.02 -43.34
N SER A 52 -63.07 -8.43 -42.93
CA SER A 52 -63.41 -8.58 -41.50
C SER A 52 -62.79 -9.81 -40.84
N THR A 53 -62.55 -10.91 -41.56
CA THR A 53 -62.02 -12.16 -40.99
C THR A 53 -60.51 -12.15 -40.79
N THR A 54 -59.77 -11.31 -41.52
CA THR A 54 -58.30 -11.25 -41.45
C THR A 54 -57.81 -10.31 -40.33
N LEU A 55 -58.56 -9.22 -40.07
CA LEU A 55 -58.25 -8.27 -38.99
C LEU A 55 -58.55 -8.87 -37.60
N GLU A 56 -59.59 -9.69 -37.46
CA GLU A 56 -59.89 -10.38 -36.19
C GLU A 56 -58.92 -11.52 -35.89
N ARG A 57 -58.47 -12.28 -36.90
CA ARG A 57 -57.39 -13.27 -36.73
C ARG A 57 -56.08 -12.63 -36.31
N ASN A 58 -55.71 -11.50 -36.92
CA ASN A 58 -54.50 -10.78 -36.55
C ASN A 58 -54.60 -10.16 -35.16
N ARG A 59 -55.78 -9.64 -34.74
CA ARG A 59 -55.99 -9.17 -33.36
C ARG A 59 -55.88 -10.29 -32.32
N GLN A 60 -56.38 -11.49 -32.60
CA GLN A 60 -56.23 -12.64 -31.69
C GLN A 60 -54.78 -13.16 -31.66
N TYR A 61 -54.06 -13.12 -32.79
CA TYR A 61 -52.65 -13.49 -32.84
C TYR A 61 -51.75 -12.50 -32.06
N PHE A 62 -52.01 -11.19 -32.18
CA PHE A 62 -51.32 -10.17 -31.39
C PHE A 62 -51.69 -10.21 -29.90
N ARG A 63 -52.95 -10.48 -29.55
CA ARG A 63 -53.35 -10.67 -28.13
C ARG A 63 -52.73 -11.93 -27.51
N ARG A 64 -52.57 -13.03 -28.25
CA ARG A 64 -51.88 -14.24 -27.76
C ARG A 64 -50.37 -14.04 -27.60
N LYS A 65 -49.71 -13.24 -28.45
CA LYS A 65 -48.29 -12.89 -28.28
C LYS A 65 -48.03 -11.86 -27.16
N GLN A 66 -48.99 -11.00 -26.83
CA GLN A 66 -48.84 -10.06 -25.71
C GLN A 66 -49.04 -10.70 -24.32
N VAL A 67 -49.70 -11.86 -24.23
CA VAL A 67 -50.00 -12.52 -22.96
C VAL A 67 -48.92 -13.56 -22.56
N ILE A 68 -47.97 -13.87 -23.44
CA ILE A 68 -46.84 -14.77 -23.15
C ILE A 68 -45.51 -14.06 -23.45
N SER A 69 -45.24 -13.00 -22.69
CA SER A 69 -43.88 -12.53 -22.42
C SER A 69 -43.83 -12.02 -20.98
N LYS A 70 -44.14 -12.91 -20.03
CA LYS A 70 -43.60 -12.77 -18.68
C LYS A 70 -42.10 -13.02 -18.78
N LYS A 71 -41.33 -12.00 -19.17
CA LYS A 71 -39.90 -11.96 -18.83
C LYS A 71 -39.83 -12.20 -17.32
N PRO A 72 -38.94 -13.07 -16.84
CA PRO A 72 -38.84 -13.33 -15.41
C PRO A 72 -38.63 -12.00 -14.68
N ARG A 73 -39.32 -11.81 -13.55
CA ARG A 73 -39.21 -10.64 -12.66
C ARG A 73 -37.79 -10.39 -12.11
N PHE A 74 -36.79 -11.12 -12.58
CA PHE A 74 -35.37 -10.91 -12.30
C PHE A 74 -34.81 -9.61 -12.89
N PHE A 75 -35.40 -9.10 -13.98
CA PHE A 75 -34.89 -7.90 -14.67
C PHE A 75 -35.30 -6.56 -14.05
N LEU A 76 -36.17 -6.56 -13.04
CA LEU A 76 -36.66 -5.32 -12.38
C LEU A 76 -35.89 -4.97 -11.10
N VAL A 77 -35.06 -5.87 -10.58
CA VAL A 77 -34.18 -5.61 -9.43
C VAL A 77 -32.85 -4.97 -9.87
N THR A 78 -32.43 -5.15 -11.13
CA THR A 78 -31.17 -4.61 -11.67
C THR A 78 -31.21 -3.10 -11.93
N ALA A 79 -32.39 -2.50 -12.08
CA ALA A 79 -32.52 -1.05 -12.32
C ALA A 79 -32.36 -0.19 -11.05
N ALA A 80 -32.31 -0.79 -9.86
CA ALA A 80 -32.25 -0.05 -8.59
C ALA A 80 -30.82 0.13 -8.05
N PHE A 81 -29.84 -0.61 -8.54
CA PHE A 81 -28.44 -0.55 -8.11
C PHE A 81 -27.51 -0.45 -9.34
N SER A 82 -27.28 0.76 -9.82
CA SER A 82 -26.20 1.03 -10.79
C SER A 82 -24.97 1.53 -10.05
N ILE A 83 -23.83 0.91 -10.29
CA ILE A 83 -22.56 1.33 -9.71
C ILE A 83 -22.13 2.63 -10.40
N THR A 84 -22.13 3.73 -9.64
CA THR A 84 -21.70 5.05 -10.14
C THR A 84 -20.22 5.30 -9.83
N PRO A 85 -19.52 6.16 -10.61
CA PRO A 85 -18.13 6.55 -10.30
C PRO A 85 -17.96 7.09 -8.87
N VAL A 86 -18.96 7.83 -8.37
CA VAL A 86 -18.98 8.40 -7.02
C VAL A 86 -19.05 7.30 -5.96
N LEU A 87 -19.90 6.28 -6.18
CA LEU A 87 -19.97 5.13 -5.28
C LEU A 87 -18.64 4.39 -5.22
N ILE A 88 -17.99 4.17 -6.37
CA ILE A 88 -16.66 3.53 -6.42
C ILE A 88 -15.62 4.38 -5.68
N LEU A 89 -15.65 5.71 -5.82
CA LEU A 89 -14.72 6.59 -5.11
C LEU A 89 -14.88 6.47 -3.58
N PHE A 90 -16.09 6.63 -3.05
CA PHE A 90 -16.31 6.60 -1.60
C PHE A 90 -16.05 5.21 -1.01
N SER A 91 -16.58 4.17 -1.64
CA SER A 91 -16.34 2.79 -1.19
C SER A 91 -14.87 2.40 -1.35
N GLY A 92 -14.21 2.80 -2.44
CA GLY A 92 -12.79 2.57 -2.66
C GLY A 92 -11.91 3.27 -1.63
N GLY A 93 -12.24 4.49 -1.23
CA GLY A 93 -11.54 5.20 -0.16
C GLY A 93 -11.68 4.49 1.19
N LEU A 94 -12.90 4.01 1.50
CA LEU A 94 -13.14 3.24 2.71
C LEU A 94 -12.37 1.92 2.73
N VAL A 95 -12.42 1.15 1.63
CA VAL A 95 -11.69 -0.12 1.50
C VAL A 95 -10.18 0.11 1.51
N ALA A 96 -9.68 1.20 0.90
CA ALA A 96 -8.27 1.56 0.97
C ALA A 96 -7.83 1.90 2.39
N PHE A 97 -8.66 2.61 3.17
CA PHE A 97 -8.39 2.87 4.58
C PHE A 97 -8.33 1.57 5.39
N PHE A 98 -9.28 0.65 5.19
CA PHE A 98 -9.24 -0.68 5.83
C PHE A 98 -8.07 -1.53 5.38
N LEU A 99 -7.67 -1.44 4.11
CA LEU A 99 -6.45 -2.08 3.62
C LEU A 99 -5.24 -1.53 4.35
N SER A 100 -5.09 -0.21 4.44
CA SER A 100 -4.04 0.44 5.23
C SER A 100 -4.05 -0.01 6.70
N ALA A 101 -5.21 -0.15 7.33
CA ALA A 101 -5.29 -0.70 8.69
C ALA A 101 -4.89 -2.19 8.77
N ALA A 102 -5.29 -3.01 7.80
CA ALA A 102 -4.84 -4.40 7.74
C ALA A 102 -3.32 -4.51 7.57
N LEU A 103 -2.74 -3.63 6.74
CA LEU A 103 -1.30 -3.51 6.51
C LEU A 103 -0.55 -3.17 7.80
N GLY A 104 -0.92 -2.07 8.48
CA GLY A 104 -0.26 -1.67 9.72
C GLY A 104 -0.36 -2.72 10.83
N GLY A 105 -1.48 -3.45 10.88
CA GLY A 105 -1.66 -4.55 11.83
C GLY A 105 -0.79 -5.78 11.52
N ASN A 106 -0.72 -6.20 10.25
CA ASN A 106 0.03 -7.39 9.82
C ASN A 106 1.55 -7.16 9.84
N ASP A 107 1.97 -5.97 9.43
CA ASP A 107 3.37 -5.73 9.08
C ASP A 107 4.17 -5.06 10.20
N VAL A 108 3.54 -4.69 11.33
CA VAL A 108 4.25 -4.17 12.51
C VAL A 108 5.32 -5.11 13.03
N ALA A 109 5.11 -6.43 12.91
CA ALA A 109 6.11 -7.41 13.32
C ALA A 109 7.36 -7.36 12.42
N ASN A 110 7.21 -6.93 11.16
CA ASN A 110 8.32 -6.76 10.24
C ASN A 110 9.16 -5.52 10.59
N ALA A 111 8.53 -4.50 11.18
CA ALA A 111 9.20 -3.26 11.55
C ALA A 111 9.80 -3.27 12.97
N MET A 112 9.04 -3.79 13.94
CA MET A 112 9.35 -3.70 15.37
C MET A 112 9.53 -5.06 16.06
N GLY A 113 9.21 -6.17 15.38
CA GLY A 113 9.24 -7.50 15.98
C GLY A 113 10.64 -7.95 16.42
N THR A 114 11.68 -7.51 15.71
CA THR A 114 13.08 -7.76 16.10
C THR A 114 13.47 -7.02 17.38
N SER A 115 13.04 -5.76 17.54
CA SER A 115 13.38 -4.93 18.70
C SER A 115 12.57 -5.30 19.94
N VAL A 116 11.34 -5.76 19.76
CA VAL A 116 10.55 -6.39 20.82
C VAL A 116 11.13 -7.76 21.18
N GLY A 117 11.47 -8.57 20.17
CA GLY A 117 12.00 -9.92 20.36
C GLY A 117 13.35 -9.97 21.08
N THR A 118 14.21 -8.97 20.87
CA THR A 118 15.50 -8.83 21.58
C THR A 118 15.35 -8.24 22.99
N GLY A 119 14.16 -7.75 23.37
CA GLY A 119 13.94 -7.03 24.63
C GLY A 119 14.40 -5.57 24.62
N ALA A 120 14.85 -5.04 23.47
CA ALA A 120 15.29 -3.65 23.36
C ALA A 120 14.13 -2.65 23.52
N VAL A 121 12.92 -3.02 23.12
CA VAL A 121 11.73 -2.16 23.15
C VAL A 121 10.52 -2.91 23.71
N SER A 122 9.75 -2.28 24.59
CA SER A 122 8.48 -2.86 25.06
C SER A 122 7.42 -2.85 23.96
N VAL A 123 6.48 -3.81 23.96
CA VAL A 123 5.38 -3.87 22.99
C VAL A 123 4.60 -2.54 22.92
N LYS A 124 4.28 -1.94 24.07
CA LYS A 124 3.53 -0.66 24.11
C LYS A 124 4.30 0.48 23.46
N THR A 125 5.61 0.56 23.73
CA THR A 125 6.49 1.56 23.12
C THR A 125 6.63 1.33 21.62
N ALA A 126 6.77 0.08 21.20
CA ALA A 126 6.83 -0.31 19.79
C ALA A 126 5.56 0.09 19.04
N LEU A 127 4.37 -0.10 19.64
CA LEU A 127 3.10 0.34 19.05
C LEU A 127 3.04 1.86 18.87
N ALA A 128 3.37 2.62 19.91
CA ALA A 128 3.29 4.07 19.88
C ALA A 128 4.25 4.69 18.87
N ILE A 129 5.51 4.25 18.87
CA ILE A 129 6.54 4.77 17.98
C ILE A 129 6.33 4.28 16.56
N GLY A 130 5.96 3.00 16.39
CA GLY A 130 5.64 2.42 15.08
C GLY A 130 4.53 3.20 14.39
N ALA A 131 3.45 3.50 15.11
CA ALA A 131 2.34 4.30 14.58
C ALA A 131 2.80 5.67 14.04
N VAL A 132 3.66 6.39 14.79
CA VAL A 132 4.17 7.71 14.39
C VAL A 132 5.15 7.61 13.22
N MET A 133 6.07 6.65 13.27
CA MET A 133 7.12 6.51 12.25
C MET A 133 6.56 5.98 10.93
N GLU A 134 5.63 5.03 10.96
CA GLU A 134 4.95 4.57 9.74
C GLU A 134 4.13 5.69 9.11
N PHE A 135 3.39 6.47 9.90
CA PHE A 135 2.68 7.64 9.40
C PHE A 135 3.63 8.64 8.73
N ALA A 136 4.73 8.97 9.41
CA ALA A 136 5.73 9.88 8.89
C ALA A 136 6.35 9.35 7.58
N GLY A 137 6.70 8.07 7.53
CA GLY A 137 7.22 7.41 6.33
C GLY A 137 6.25 7.46 5.16
N ALA A 138 4.98 7.11 5.42
CA ALA A 138 3.92 7.11 4.43
C ALA A 138 3.69 8.50 3.80
N VAL A 139 3.60 9.54 4.63
CA VAL A 139 3.35 10.92 4.18
C VAL A 139 4.60 11.54 3.56
N LEU A 140 5.78 11.28 4.12
CA LEU A 140 7.00 11.92 3.68
C LEU A 140 7.64 11.21 2.49
N LEU A 141 7.62 9.89 2.34
CA LEU A 141 8.32 9.22 1.23
C LEU A 141 7.44 8.28 0.39
N GLY A 142 6.15 8.16 0.71
CA GLY A 142 5.29 7.18 0.05
C GLY A 142 4.86 7.47 -1.38
N SER A 143 5.07 8.69 -1.88
CA SER A 143 4.51 9.11 -3.19
C SER A 143 5.10 8.34 -4.38
N ARG A 144 6.42 8.09 -4.41
CA ARG A 144 7.10 7.48 -5.58
C ARG A 144 6.67 6.04 -5.85
N VAL A 145 6.62 5.21 -4.81
CA VAL A 145 6.17 3.82 -4.93
C VAL A 145 4.68 3.78 -5.26
N THR A 146 3.90 4.68 -4.64
CA THR A 146 2.46 4.83 -4.94
C THR A 146 2.21 5.15 -6.41
N GLN A 147 3.00 6.05 -7.00
CA GLN A 147 2.91 6.36 -8.43
C GLN A 147 3.17 5.11 -9.27
N THR A 148 4.16 4.29 -8.90
CA THR A 148 4.49 3.06 -9.63
C THR A 148 3.39 2.00 -9.54
N ILE A 149 2.80 1.77 -8.36
CA ILE A 149 1.68 0.83 -8.19
C ILE A 149 0.44 1.33 -8.94
N GLY A 150 0.11 2.60 -8.80
CA GLY A 150 -1.11 3.17 -9.37
C GLY A 150 -1.10 3.33 -10.90
N SER A 151 0.08 3.50 -11.50
CA SER A 151 0.23 3.71 -12.96
C SER A 151 0.88 2.56 -13.73
N GLY A 152 1.63 1.67 -13.07
CA GLY A 152 2.64 0.85 -13.75
C GLY A 152 2.25 -0.60 -14.07
N VAL A 153 1.41 -1.25 -13.25
CA VAL A 153 1.23 -2.72 -13.33
C VAL A 153 0.30 -3.12 -14.48
N ILE A 154 -0.81 -2.40 -14.63
CA ILE A 154 -1.74 -2.59 -15.74
C ILE A 154 -1.42 -1.48 -16.73
N SER A 155 -0.91 -1.85 -17.90
CA SER A 155 -0.74 -0.90 -18.99
C SER A 155 -2.11 -0.43 -19.41
N ILE A 156 -2.47 0.71 -18.88
CA ILE A 156 -3.46 1.57 -19.50
C ILE A 156 -2.74 2.00 -20.77
N GLY A 157 -3.06 1.36 -21.90
CA GLY A 157 -2.69 1.91 -23.20
C GLY A 157 -3.01 3.41 -23.20
N PRO A 158 -2.29 4.25 -23.97
CA PRO A 158 -2.33 5.70 -23.80
C PRO A 158 -3.75 6.14 -23.50
N PHE A 159 -3.97 6.75 -22.33
CA PHE A 159 -5.27 7.22 -21.82
C PHE A 159 -6.06 8.11 -22.80
N VAL A 160 -5.45 8.43 -23.93
CA VAL A 160 -6.02 8.91 -25.17
C VAL A 160 -7.02 7.87 -25.72
N GLY A 161 -8.28 7.95 -25.27
CA GLY A 161 -9.41 7.31 -25.96
C GLY A 161 -10.20 6.24 -25.20
N LEU A 162 -9.96 6.03 -23.90
CA LEU A 162 -10.81 5.14 -23.08
C LEU A 162 -12.22 5.72 -22.94
N GLY A 163 -13.22 5.18 -23.65
CA GLY A 163 -14.62 5.57 -23.48
C GLY A 163 -15.10 5.49 -22.01
N ALA A 164 -16.15 6.22 -21.66
CA ALA A 164 -16.65 6.33 -20.28
C ALA A 164 -16.84 4.96 -19.58
N SER A 165 -17.36 3.96 -20.31
CA SER A 165 -17.52 2.59 -19.83
C SER A 165 -16.18 1.90 -19.49
N SER A 166 -15.11 2.17 -20.24
CA SER A 166 -13.78 1.56 -19.98
C SER A 166 -13.10 2.20 -18.77
N THR A 167 -13.25 3.51 -18.60
CA THR A 167 -12.80 4.21 -17.38
C THR A 167 -13.51 3.68 -16.14
N LEU A 168 -14.82 3.48 -16.23
CA LEU A 168 -15.60 2.95 -15.11
C LEU A 168 -15.23 1.50 -14.79
N ASN A 169 -14.98 0.66 -15.81
CA ASN A 169 -14.42 -0.68 -15.62
C ASN A 169 -13.05 -0.64 -14.92
N TYR A 170 -12.19 0.33 -15.25
CA TYR A 170 -10.89 0.49 -14.58
C TYR A 170 -11.04 0.83 -13.11
N MET A 171 -11.87 1.83 -12.80
CA MET A 171 -12.15 2.23 -11.42
C MET A 171 -12.71 1.04 -10.61
N LEU A 172 -13.66 0.28 -11.18
CA LEU A 172 -14.21 -0.90 -10.54
C LEU A 172 -13.15 -1.99 -10.33
N GLY A 173 -12.27 -2.18 -11.30
CA GLY A 173 -11.16 -3.12 -11.19
C GLY A 173 -10.22 -2.79 -10.05
N MET A 174 -9.76 -1.54 -9.95
CA MET A 174 -8.91 -1.11 -8.84
C MET A 174 -9.62 -1.25 -7.49
N PHE A 175 -10.93 -1.00 -7.44
CA PHE A 175 -11.73 -1.28 -6.25
C PHE A 175 -11.72 -2.78 -5.89
N CYS A 176 -11.84 -3.68 -6.87
CA CYS A 176 -11.76 -5.13 -6.66
C CYS A 176 -10.36 -5.57 -6.21
N VAL A 177 -9.29 -4.92 -6.68
CA VAL A 177 -7.92 -5.14 -6.19
C VAL A 177 -7.81 -4.79 -4.72
N LEU A 178 -8.31 -3.60 -4.32
CA LEU A 178 -8.35 -3.17 -2.93
C LEU A 178 -9.12 -4.18 -2.08
N LEU A 179 -10.34 -4.53 -2.50
CA LEU A 179 -11.21 -5.46 -1.77
C LEU A 179 -10.56 -6.84 -1.58
N ALA A 180 -10.02 -7.42 -2.66
CA ALA A 180 -9.37 -8.73 -2.60
C ALA A 180 -8.14 -8.71 -1.69
N SER A 181 -7.33 -7.66 -1.76
CA SER A 181 -6.14 -7.50 -0.91
C SER A 181 -6.52 -7.33 0.55
N THR A 182 -7.55 -6.54 0.85
CA THR A 182 -8.06 -6.33 2.22
C THR A 182 -8.56 -7.64 2.83
N LEU A 183 -9.38 -8.38 2.10
CA LEU A 183 -9.94 -9.65 2.58
C LEU A 183 -8.84 -10.68 2.87
N TRP A 184 -7.86 -10.81 1.97
CA TRP A 184 -6.74 -11.72 2.16
C TRP A 184 -5.85 -11.31 3.34
N LEU A 185 -5.49 -10.03 3.46
CA LEU A 185 -4.65 -9.57 4.56
C LEU A 185 -5.33 -9.70 5.92
N ILE A 186 -6.61 -9.35 6.04
CA ILE A 186 -7.35 -9.56 7.28
C ILE A 186 -7.36 -11.05 7.65
N LEU A 187 -7.62 -11.93 6.68
CA LEU A 187 -7.61 -13.38 6.92
C LEU A 187 -6.23 -13.87 7.35
N ALA A 188 -5.17 -13.44 6.67
CA ALA A 188 -3.80 -13.80 7.01
C ALA A 188 -3.41 -13.33 8.42
N THR A 189 -3.78 -12.10 8.80
CA THR A 189 -3.57 -11.56 10.14
C THR A 189 -4.31 -12.38 11.19
N ILE A 190 -5.58 -12.76 10.95
CA ILE A 190 -6.36 -13.61 11.86
C ILE A 190 -5.70 -14.99 12.03
N LEU A 191 -5.13 -15.53 10.95
CA LEU A 191 -4.42 -16.81 10.97
C LEU A 191 -2.97 -16.69 11.50
N GLY A 192 -2.50 -15.48 11.82
CA GLY A 192 -1.12 -15.23 12.28
C GLY A 192 -0.06 -15.56 11.22
N LEU A 193 -0.41 -15.44 9.94
CA LEU A 193 0.47 -15.75 8.81
C LEU A 193 1.19 -14.47 8.34
N PRO A 194 2.53 -14.40 8.41
CA PRO A 194 3.28 -13.29 7.84
C PRO A 194 3.26 -13.39 6.32
N VAL A 195 2.29 -12.74 5.69
CA VAL A 195 2.14 -12.65 4.23
C VAL A 195 2.61 -11.29 3.73
N SER A 196 2.97 -11.22 2.46
CA SER A 196 3.34 -9.95 1.84
C SER A 196 2.14 -9.23 1.25
N SER A 197 1.94 -8.00 1.73
CA SER A 197 1.01 -7.01 1.22
C SER A 197 1.20 -6.69 -0.27
N THR A 198 2.43 -6.41 -0.69
CA THR A 198 2.75 -6.08 -2.09
C THR A 198 2.42 -7.23 -3.05
N HIS A 199 2.66 -8.47 -2.65
CA HIS A 199 2.25 -9.65 -3.44
C HIS A 199 0.73 -9.72 -3.58
N SER A 200 -0.01 -9.36 -2.52
CA SER A 200 -1.47 -9.37 -2.50
C SER A 200 -2.05 -8.41 -3.54
N VAL A 201 -1.55 -7.16 -3.56
CA VAL A 201 -2.00 -6.12 -4.48
C VAL A 201 -1.59 -6.42 -5.92
N VAL A 202 -0.35 -6.86 -6.15
CA VAL A 202 0.12 -7.21 -7.50
C VAL A 202 -0.64 -8.43 -8.03
N GLY A 203 -0.89 -9.45 -7.20
CA GLY A 203 -1.76 -10.57 -7.57
C GLY A 203 -3.16 -10.10 -7.94
N GLY A 204 -3.77 -9.22 -7.14
CA GLY A 204 -5.06 -8.61 -7.46
C GLY A 204 -5.04 -7.87 -8.81
N LEU A 205 -4.01 -7.06 -9.07
CA LEU A 205 -3.84 -6.33 -10.34
C LEU A 205 -3.74 -7.28 -11.54
N LEU A 206 -3.01 -8.40 -11.40
CA LEU A 206 -2.92 -9.43 -12.44
C LEU A 206 -4.29 -10.08 -12.67
N GLY A 207 -4.99 -10.49 -11.61
CA GLY A 207 -6.31 -11.11 -11.71
C GLY A 207 -7.35 -10.19 -12.38
N PHE A 208 -7.38 -8.92 -11.96
CA PHE A 208 -8.19 -7.90 -12.61
C PHE A 208 -7.80 -7.74 -14.09
N GLY A 209 -6.52 -7.52 -14.40
CA GLY A 209 -6.04 -7.33 -15.76
C GLY A 209 -6.41 -8.47 -16.71
N ILE A 210 -6.27 -9.72 -16.26
CA ILE A 210 -6.68 -10.93 -17.01
C ILE A 210 -8.19 -10.93 -17.24
N SER A 211 -8.98 -10.72 -16.19
CA SER A 211 -10.45 -10.79 -16.25
C SER A 211 -11.08 -9.66 -17.08
N ALA A 212 -10.42 -8.51 -17.17
CA ALA A 212 -10.79 -7.41 -18.04
C ALA A 212 -10.35 -7.61 -19.51
N GLY A 213 -9.49 -8.60 -19.80
CA GLY A 213 -8.93 -8.82 -21.13
C GLY A 213 -7.92 -7.75 -21.54
N TRP A 214 -7.24 -7.12 -20.57
CA TRP A 214 -6.32 -6.01 -20.83
C TRP A 214 -4.87 -6.46 -20.97
N LYS A 215 -4.10 -5.69 -21.75
CA LYS A 215 -2.68 -5.94 -21.94
C LYS A 215 -1.92 -5.66 -20.64
N ILE A 216 -1.35 -6.71 -20.06
CA ILE A 216 -0.49 -6.61 -18.88
C ILE A 216 0.89 -6.10 -19.31
N ASN A 217 1.46 -5.17 -18.54
CA ASN A 217 2.82 -4.70 -18.77
C ASN A 217 3.82 -5.77 -18.30
N ILE A 218 4.16 -6.72 -19.16
CA ILE A 218 5.08 -7.82 -18.81
C ILE A 218 6.43 -7.27 -18.33
N THR A 219 6.94 -6.20 -18.93
CA THR A 219 8.20 -5.57 -18.50
C THR A 219 8.10 -5.04 -17.07
N GLN A 220 7.01 -4.35 -16.73
CA GLN A 220 6.83 -3.85 -15.37
C GLN A 220 6.60 -4.99 -14.37
N VAL A 221 5.80 -5.99 -14.73
CA VAL A 221 5.59 -7.18 -13.88
C VAL A 221 6.92 -7.89 -13.62
N LEU A 222 7.73 -8.13 -14.66
CA LEU A 222 9.07 -8.72 -14.50
C LEU A 222 9.99 -7.85 -13.63
N ARG A 223 9.93 -6.52 -13.76
CA ARG A 223 10.68 -5.60 -12.90
C ARG A 223 10.27 -5.75 -11.43
N ILE A 224 8.98 -5.87 -11.13
CA ILE A 224 8.45 -6.11 -9.79
C ILE A 224 8.86 -7.50 -9.27
N LEU A 225 8.70 -8.55 -10.08
CA LEU A 225 9.11 -9.91 -9.70
C LEU A 225 10.62 -9.98 -9.41
N SER A 226 11.43 -9.27 -10.19
CA SER A 226 12.88 -9.20 -9.98
C SER A 226 13.21 -8.49 -8.66
N SER A 227 12.48 -7.43 -8.28
CA SER A 227 12.74 -6.72 -7.03
C SER A 227 12.43 -7.59 -5.82
N TRP A 228 11.43 -8.45 -5.89
CA TRP A 228 11.07 -9.40 -4.81
C TRP A 228 12.14 -10.46 -4.56
N LEU A 229 12.89 -10.84 -5.59
CA LEU A 229 14.02 -11.77 -5.47
C LEU A 229 15.31 -11.06 -5.07
N ILE A 230 15.56 -9.88 -5.61
CA ILE A 230 16.80 -9.13 -5.38
C ILE A 230 16.82 -8.51 -3.99
N SER A 231 15.71 -7.98 -3.47
CA SER A 231 15.72 -7.23 -2.21
C SER A 231 16.15 -8.07 -0.99
N PRO A 232 15.72 -9.34 -0.80
CA PRO A 232 16.19 -10.17 0.31
C PRO A 232 17.68 -10.50 0.22
N VAL A 233 18.17 -10.75 -1.00
CA VAL A 233 19.59 -11.05 -1.24
C VAL A 233 20.43 -9.81 -0.99
N PHE A 234 20.01 -8.67 -1.52
CA PHE A 234 20.71 -7.39 -1.36
C PHE A 234 20.77 -6.95 0.11
N GLY A 235 19.62 -6.98 0.80
CA GLY A 235 19.56 -6.72 2.25
C GLY A 235 20.41 -7.70 3.05
N GLY A 236 20.35 -8.99 2.69
CA GLY A 236 21.19 -10.04 3.28
C GLY A 236 22.69 -9.76 3.12
N ILE A 237 23.14 -9.37 1.93
CA ILE A 237 24.55 -9.02 1.67
C ILE A 237 24.99 -7.86 2.57
N ILE A 238 24.18 -6.78 2.66
CA ILE A 238 24.48 -5.64 3.52
C ILE A 238 24.55 -6.10 4.99
N ALA A 239 23.57 -6.87 5.45
CA ALA A 239 23.50 -7.35 6.83
C ALA A 239 24.66 -8.27 7.18
N PHE A 240 25.07 -9.16 6.27
CA PHE A 240 26.24 -10.03 6.43
C PHE A 240 27.50 -9.20 6.63
N PHE A 241 27.80 -8.27 5.73
CA PHE A 241 29.01 -7.46 5.80
C PHE A 241 29.01 -6.51 6.99
N MET A 242 27.85 -5.95 7.34
CA MET A 242 27.67 -5.10 8.50
C MET A 242 27.97 -5.86 9.79
N TYR A 243 27.33 -7.02 10.01
CA TYR A 243 27.58 -7.83 11.19
C TYR A 243 29.00 -8.40 11.22
N TYR A 244 29.52 -8.86 10.08
CA TYR A 244 30.91 -9.31 9.97
C TYR A 244 31.91 -8.21 10.37
N SER A 245 31.64 -6.96 9.96
CA SER A 245 32.46 -5.80 10.32
C SER A 245 32.39 -5.52 11.81
N LEU A 246 31.19 -5.49 12.42
CA LEU A 246 31.06 -5.33 13.88
C LEU A 246 31.77 -6.46 14.63
N ARG A 247 31.67 -7.71 14.16
CA ARG A 247 32.37 -8.86 14.74
C ARG A 247 33.88 -8.67 14.73
N LYS A 248 34.44 -8.21 13.62
CA LYS A 248 35.88 -7.98 13.48
C LYS A 248 36.37 -6.77 14.26
N LEU A 249 35.60 -5.69 14.26
CA LEU A 249 36.02 -4.41 14.84
C LEU A 249 35.81 -4.34 16.35
N ILE A 250 34.68 -4.88 16.86
CA ILE A 250 34.26 -4.77 18.26
C ILE A 250 34.40 -6.12 18.97
N PHE A 251 33.63 -7.14 18.53
CA PHE A 251 33.46 -8.36 19.31
C PHE A 251 34.69 -9.28 19.39
N LYS A 252 35.66 -9.16 18.48
CA LYS A 252 36.93 -9.90 18.54
C LYS A 252 38.03 -9.19 19.34
N ARG A 253 37.77 -8.00 19.89
CA ARG A 253 38.76 -7.25 20.67
C ARG A 253 38.82 -7.74 22.12
N SER A 254 39.92 -7.42 22.79
CA SER A 254 40.16 -7.78 24.19
C SER A 254 39.22 -7.05 25.15
N SER A 255 38.85 -5.80 24.83
CA SER A 255 37.89 -4.98 25.57
C SER A 255 36.82 -4.39 24.63
N PRO A 256 35.80 -5.20 24.24
CA PRO A 256 34.77 -4.79 23.29
C PRO A 256 34.01 -3.53 23.71
N LEU A 257 33.78 -3.31 25.01
CA LEU A 257 33.03 -2.17 25.51
C LEU A 257 33.73 -0.83 25.23
N VAL A 258 35.04 -0.77 25.48
CA VAL A 258 35.85 0.44 25.25
C VAL A 258 35.87 0.79 23.77
N VAL A 259 36.02 -0.23 22.92
CA VAL A 259 36.02 -0.05 21.46
C VAL A 259 34.64 0.40 20.97
N LEU A 260 33.56 -0.18 21.49
CA LEU A 260 32.19 0.23 21.18
C LEU A 260 31.95 1.69 21.55
N LYS A 261 32.31 2.11 22.77
CA LYS A 261 32.17 3.51 23.22
C LYS A 261 32.92 4.48 22.29
N ARG A 262 34.10 4.09 21.79
CA ARG A 262 34.87 4.89 20.83
C ARG A 262 34.22 4.95 19.44
N LEU A 263 33.63 3.86 18.97
CA LEU A 263 32.97 3.78 17.66
C LEU A 263 31.53 4.27 17.67
N LEU A 264 30.94 4.51 18.84
CA LEU A 264 29.55 4.90 19.00
C LEU A 264 29.14 6.14 18.17
N PRO A 265 29.92 7.24 18.12
CA PRO A 265 29.58 8.38 17.28
C PRO A 265 29.51 8.02 15.79
N ILE A 266 30.36 7.10 15.32
CA ILE A 266 30.37 6.65 13.93
C ILE A 266 29.14 5.79 13.64
N LEU A 267 28.75 4.91 14.56
CA LEU A 267 27.55 4.08 14.41
C LEU A 267 26.29 4.96 14.37
N ILE A 268 26.13 5.90 15.31
CA ILE A 268 25.00 6.85 15.31
C ILE A 268 25.01 7.70 14.04
N GLY A 269 26.20 8.20 13.65
CA GLY A 269 26.39 8.98 12.43
C GLY A 269 25.98 8.22 11.18
N SER A 270 26.28 6.92 11.09
CA SER A 270 25.87 6.10 9.95
C SER A 270 24.35 5.99 9.81
N ILE A 271 23.61 5.84 10.93
CA ILE A 271 22.14 5.77 10.91
C ILE A 271 21.55 7.11 10.45
N LEU A 272 22.00 8.21 11.06
CA LEU A 272 21.53 9.57 10.74
C LEU A 272 21.93 9.99 9.32
N PHE A 273 23.08 9.53 8.83
CA PHE A 273 23.53 9.76 7.47
C PHE A 273 22.59 9.12 6.47
N ILE A 274 22.28 7.84 6.64
CA ILE A 274 21.38 7.11 5.75
C ILE A 274 19.99 7.77 5.76
N LEU A 275 19.44 8.08 6.94
CA LEU A 275 18.14 8.74 7.06
C LEU A 275 18.11 10.11 6.37
N SER A 276 19.11 10.96 6.64
CA SER A 276 19.16 12.31 6.06
C SER A 276 19.36 12.27 4.55
N LEU A 277 20.17 11.36 4.02
CA LEU A 277 20.35 11.17 2.59
C LEU A 277 19.02 10.87 1.90
N PHE A 278 18.22 9.91 2.40
CA PHE A 278 16.94 9.56 1.77
C PHE A 278 15.88 10.66 1.89
N LEU A 279 15.82 11.37 3.02
CA LEU A 279 14.92 12.51 3.17
C LEU A 279 15.26 13.63 2.19
N LEU A 280 16.54 13.88 1.93
CA LEU A 280 17.00 14.89 0.98
C LEU A 280 16.80 14.47 -0.48
N MET A 281 16.98 13.18 -0.79
CA MET A 281 16.75 12.64 -2.15
C MET A 281 15.30 12.77 -2.61
N LYS A 282 14.34 12.91 -1.68
CA LYS A 282 12.92 13.17 -2.00
C LYS A 282 12.74 14.40 -2.90
N ASN A 283 13.54 15.46 -2.68
CA ASN A 283 13.36 16.73 -3.39
C ASN A 283 13.73 16.58 -4.87
N GLU A 284 12.74 16.82 -5.72
CA GLU A 284 12.71 16.67 -7.17
C GLU A 284 14.06 16.91 -7.87
N GLY A 285 14.63 15.82 -8.41
CA GLY A 285 15.26 15.67 -9.74
C GLY A 285 16.32 16.66 -10.26
N LYS A 286 16.65 17.74 -9.55
CA LYS A 286 17.55 18.83 -10.00
C LYS A 286 18.69 19.13 -9.02
N GLN A 287 18.75 18.41 -7.90
CA GLN A 287 19.79 18.57 -6.91
C GLN A 287 20.98 17.68 -7.28
N ASP A 288 22.16 18.28 -7.32
CA ASP A 288 23.41 17.56 -7.51
C ASP A 288 23.61 16.56 -6.35
N PHE A 289 23.68 15.26 -6.68
CA PHE A 289 23.89 14.19 -5.70
C PHE A 289 25.11 14.47 -4.82
N GLY A 290 26.17 15.08 -5.36
CA GLY A 290 27.36 15.47 -4.58
C GLY A 290 27.04 16.48 -3.47
N LYS A 291 26.15 17.44 -3.73
CA LYS A 291 25.70 18.41 -2.72
C LYS A 291 24.82 17.75 -1.67
N LEU A 292 23.86 16.92 -2.10
CA LEU A 292 22.98 16.16 -1.19
C LEU A 292 23.80 15.28 -0.25
N PHE A 293 24.77 14.55 -0.80
CA PHE A 293 25.69 13.70 -0.04
C PHE A 293 26.51 14.50 0.97
N THR A 294 27.05 15.65 0.56
CA THR A 294 27.86 16.51 1.44
C THR A 294 27.02 17.09 2.59
N VAL A 295 25.79 17.54 2.30
CA VAL A 295 24.87 18.05 3.33
C VAL A 295 24.45 16.93 4.29
N ALA A 296 24.09 15.76 3.76
CA ALA A 296 23.75 14.59 4.58
C ALA A 296 24.92 14.19 5.50
N MET A 297 26.16 14.17 4.99
CA MET A 297 27.36 13.92 5.78
C MET A 297 27.54 14.98 6.88
N GLY A 298 27.42 16.27 6.56
CA GLY A 298 27.59 17.36 7.53
C GLY A 298 26.55 17.30 8.66
N VAL A 299 25.27 17.11 8.31
CA VAL A 299 24.17 17.03 9.29
C VAL A 299 24.32 15.77 10.16
N SER A 300 24.67 14.63 9.58
CA SER A 300 24.82 13.38 10.33
C SER A 300 26.02 13.36 11.25
N MET A 301 27.18 13.89 10.83
CA MET A 301 28.38 13.95 11.67
C MET A 301 28.18 14.89 12.87
N THR A 302 27.57 16.05 12.65
CA THR A 302 27.31 17.02 13.73
C THR A 302 26.28 16.51 14.74
N SER A 303 25.15 15.97 14.25
CA SER A 303 24.11 15.39 15.11
C SER A 303 24.60 14.14 15.86
N ALA A 304 25.42 13.29 15.25
CA ALA A 304 25.96 12.11 15.91
C ALA A 304 26.95 12.42 17.03
N GLY A 305 27.82 13.43 16.84
CA GLY A 305 28.70 13.91 17.90
C GLY A 305 27.91 14.43 19.09
N LEU A 306 26.86 15.21 18.83
CA LEU A 306 25.98 15.75 19.87
C LEU A 306 25.22 14.65 20.62
N VAL A 307 24.62 13.69 19.90
CA VAL A 307 23.89 12.57 20.51
C VAL A 307 24.82 11.69 21.34
N ALA A 308 26.01 11.35 20.83
CA ALA A 308 26.98 10.54 21.57
C ALA A 308 27.47 11.26 22.85
N ALA A 309 27.75 12.57 22.77
CA ALA A 309 28.11 13.37 23.93
C ALA A 309 26.97 13.44 24.96
N LEU A 310 25.73 13.58 24.50
CA LEU A 310 24.55 13.58 25.37
C LEU A 310 24.36 12.22 26.06
N MET A 311 24.49 11.11 25.33
CA MET A 311 24.42 9.77 25.91
C MET A 311 25.49 9.53 26.98
N GLN A 312 26.68 10.10 26.78
CA GLN A 312 27.76 10.02 27.75
C GLN A 312 27.49 10.89 28.99
N ASN A 313 27.02 12.13 28.79
CA ASN A 313 26.70 13.07 29.87
C ASN A 313 25.49 12.64 30.72
N LEU A 314 24.50 12.01 30.11
CA LEU A 314 23.33 11.45 30.82
C LEU A 314 23.63 10.14 31.54
N GLY A 315 24.88 9.64 31.48
CA GLY A 315 25.27 8.39 32.12
C GLY A 315 24.64 7.15 31.51
N LEU A 316 23.97 7.25 30.35
CA LEU A 316 23.33 6.11 29.68
C LEU A 316 24.33 5.02 29.31
N LEU A 317 25.59 5.39 29.04
CA LEU A 317 26.67 4.46 28.72
C LEU A 317 27.32 3.80 29.96
N ASN A 318 26.97 4.26 31.16
CA ASN A 318 27.52 3.81 32.43
C ASN A 318 26.43 3.32 33.40
N SER A 319 25.16 3.26 32.95
CA SER A 319 24.04 2.87 33.80
C SER A 319 24.18 1.40 34.20
N PRO A 320 24.25 1.08 35.51
CA PRO A 320 24.32 -0.29 36.00
C PRO A 320 22.91 -0.89 36.00
N MET A 321 22.29 -1.04 34.82
CA MET A 321 21.03 -1.77 34.75
C MET A 321 21.27 -3.25 35.01
N ASN A 322 20.32 -3.89 35.70
CA ASN A 322 20.30 -5.32 36.03
C ASN A 322 20.15 -6.15 34.74
N THR A 323 21.23 -6.21 33.97
CA THR A 323 21.34 -6.68 32.59
C THR A 323 21.15 -8.19 32.48
N LYS A 324 21.23 -8.91 33.60
CA LYS A 324 21.09 -10.37 33.68
C LYS A 324 19.66 -10.85 33.41
N GLU A 325 18.65 -10.00 33.60
CA GLU A 325 17.25 -10.38 33.38
C GLU A 325 16.68 -9.90 32.03
N THR A 326 17.30 -8.91 31.39
CA THR A 326 16.71 -8.20 30.23
C THR A 326 17.20 -8.72 28.88
N PHE A 327 18.44 -9.23 28.77
CA PHE A 327 19.01 -9.67 27.50
C PHE A 327 19.68 -11.05 27.64
N PRO A 328 19.34 -12.05 26.81
CA PRO A 328 20.06 -13.31 26.81
C PRO A 328 21.53 -13.06 26.45
N VAL A 329 22.44 -13.48 27.33
CA VAL A 329 23.88 -13.24 27.20
C VAL A 329 24.41 -13.88 25.90
N SER A 330 25.04 -13.05 25.07
CA SER A 330 25.68 -13.43 23.82
C SER A 330 26.75 -14.52 24.02
N GLU A 331 26.87 -15.41 23.03
CA GLU A 331 27.78 -16.56 22.97
C GLU A 331 29.25 -16.17 23.20
N ARG A 332 29.72 -16.26 24.45
CA ARG A 332 31.14 -16.46 24.79
C ARG A 332 31.29 -17.39 25.99
N LYS A 333 31.84 -18.58 25.74
CA LYS A 333 32.63 -19.34 26.72
C LYS A 333 33.93 -18.54 26.97
N GLY A 334 33.93 -17.60 27.92
CA GLY A 334 35.13 -16.81 28.26
C GLY A 334 34.89 -15.69 29.28
N THR A 335 35.32 -15.97 30.52
CA THR A 335 35.65 -15.14 31.71
C THR A 335 34.95 -13.83 32.09
N ASN A 336 34.28 -13.04 31.24
CA ASN A 336 33.65 -11.77 31.67
C ASN A 336 32.21 -11.59 31.13
N GLY A 337 31.23 -12.28 31.71
CA GLY A 337 29.82 -12.21 31.29
C GLY A 337 29.18 -10.81 31.44
N GLN A 338 29.69 -9.96 32.33
CA GLN A 338 29.18 -8.61 32.57
C GLN A 338 29.51 -7.62 31.42
N GLU A 339 30.72 -7.71 30.85
CA GLU A 339 31.12 -6.80 29.75
C GLU A 339 30.33 -7.10 28.47
N GLY A 340 29.98 -8.37 28.23
CA GLY A 340 29.12 -8.77 27.12
C GLY A 340 27.70 -8.22 27.22
N SER A 341 27.12 -8.19 28.43
CA SER A 341 25.78 -7.66 28.62
C SER A 341 25.71 -6.13 28.50
N GLU A 342 26.75 -5.40 28.90
CA GLU A 342 26.84 -3.94 28.72
C GLU A 342 26.94 -3.56 27.24
N VAL A 343 27.68 -4.34 26.45
CA VAL A 343 27.78 -4.15 24.99
C VAL A 343 26.41 -4.33 24.34
N GLU A 344 25.69 -5.40 24.66
CA GLU A 344 24.36 -5.65 24.10
C GLU A 344 23.33 -4.62 24.57
N TYR A 345 23.48 -4.06 25.77
CA TYR A 345 22.65 -2.94 26.23
C TYR A 345 22.83 -1.68 25.35
N ILE A 346 24.07 -1.28 25.06
CA ILE A 346 24.35 -0.15 24.16
C ILE A 346 23.80 -0.43 22.76
N PHE A 347 23.93 -1.67 22.27
CA PHE A 347 23.30 -2.07 21.01
C PHE A 347 21.77 -2.05 21.08
N GLY A 348 21.15 -2.32 22.23
CA GLY A 348 19.70 -2.14 22.43
C GLY A 348 19.26 -0.68 22.25
N LEU A 349 20.05 0.27 22.74
CA LEU A 349 19.80 1.71 22.51
C LEU A 349 19.95 2.10 21.04
N LEU A 350 20.97 1.57 20.35
CA LEU A 350 21.13 1.76 18.91
C LEU A 350 20.00 1.11 18.12
N GLN A 351 19.58 -0.10 18.54
CA GLN A 351 18.50 -0.86 17.93
C GLN A 351 17.19 -0.10 18.02
N PHE A 352 16.91 0.57 19.14
CA PHE A 352 15.73 1.44 19.25
C PHE A 352 15.67 2.50 18.13
N THR A 353 16.81 3.11 17.78
CA THR A 353 16.86 4.11 16.70
C THR A 353 16.71 3.45 15.32
N THR A 354 17.30 2.27 15.11
CA THR A 354 17.11 1.53 13.85
C THR A 354 15.69 1.01 13.69
N ALA A 355 15.00 0.66 14.78
CA ALA A 355 13.60 0.25 14.77
C ALA A 355 12.69 1.38 14.30
N CYS A 356 12.92 2.60 14.79
CA CYS A 356 12.25 3.80 14.27
C CYS A 356 12.48 3.97 12.76
N PHE A 357 13.72 3.75 12.31
CA PHE A 357 14.08 3.92 10.91
C PHE A 357 13.46 2.84 10.01
N VAL A 358 13.43 1.58 10.46
CA VAL A 358 12.72 0.50 9.74
C VAL A 358 11.24 0.82 9.65
N ALA A 359 10.57 1.19 10.75
CA ALA A 359 9.16 1.56 10.74
C ALA A 359 8.88 2.74 9.78
N PHE A 360 9.76 3.74 9.75
CA PHE A 360 9.68 4.83 8.79
C PHE A 360 9.81 4.33 7.34
N SER A 361 10.81 3.51 7.03
CA SER A 361 10.98 2.94 5.69
C SER A 361 9.83 2.01 5.28
N HIS A 362 9.24 1.32 6.26
CA HIS A 362 8.10 0.44 6.09
C HIS A 362 6.89 1.25 5.63
N GLY A 363 6.54 2.30 6.38
CA GLY A 363 5.42 3.18 6.05
C GLY A 363 5.52 3.79 4.65
N SER A 364 6.73 4.17 4.20
CA SER A 364 6.91 4.73 2.85
C SER A 364 6.68 3.72 1.73
N ASN A 365 7.07 2.46 1.92
CA ASN A 365 6.86 1.45 0.90
C ASN A 365 5.41 0.94 0.92
N ASP A 366 4.88 0.67 2.11
CA ASP A 366 3.65 -0.12 2.26
C ASP A 366 2.38 0.71 2.08
N VAL A 367 2.42 2.03 2.31
CA VAL A 367 1.30 2.92 1.99
C VAL A 367 0.89 2.81 0.51
N SER A 368 1.85 2.52 -0.38
CA SER A 368 1.62 2.40 -1.82
C SER A 368 0.68 1.24 -2.18
N ASN A 369 0.64 0.19 -1.37
CA ASN A 369 -0.19 -0.99 -1.61
C ASN A 369 -1.68 -0.64 -1.53
N ALA A 370 -2.06 0.23 -0.60
CA ALA A 370 -3.44 0.72 -0.48
C ALA A 370 -3.70 1.98 -1.31
N ILE A 371 -2.77 2.93 -1.26
CA ILE A 371 -2.97 4.24 -1.87
C ILE A 371 -2.72 4.22 -3.37
N GLY A 372 -1.89 3.33 -3.91
CA GLY A 372 -1.66 3.21 -5.36
C GLY A 372 -2.96 2.95 -6.12
N PRO A 373 -3.72 1.88 -5.79
CA PRO A 373 -4.99 1.61 -6.44
C PRO A 373 -6.05 2.69 -6.20
N PHE A 374 -6.11 3.25 -4.98
CA PHE A 374 -7.08 4.30 -4.68
C PHE A 374 -6.76 5.62 -5.39
N ALA A 375 -5.49 6.00 -5.50
CA ALA A 375 -5.05 7.16 -6.27
C ALA A 375 -5.41 7.00 -7.76
N ALA A 376 -5.38 5.79 -8.31
CA ALA A 376 -5.87 5.53 -9.66
C ALA A 376 -7.39 5.76 -9.79
N ILE A 377 -8.18 5.28 -8.82
CA ILE A 377 -9.63 5.54 -8.78
C ILE A 377 -9.89 7.06 -8.72
N TYR A 378 -9.19 7.77 -7.83
CA TYR A 378 -9.37 9.21 -7.63
C TYR A 378 -8.99 10.04 -8.87
N SER A 379 -7.84 9.74 -9.47
CA SER A 379 -7.38 10.43 -10.69
C SER A 379 -8.33 10.21 -11.86
N LEU A 380 -8.91 9.01 -11.99
CA LEU A 380 -9.90 8.73 -13.04
C LEU A 380 -11.25 9.38 -12.77
N TRP A 381 -11.68 9.38 -11.51
CA TRP A 381 -12.92 10.04 -11.11
C TRP A 381 -12.90 11.54 -11.44
N LYS A 382 -11.76 12.22 -11.19
CA LYS A 382 -11.59 13.64 -11.53
C LYS A 382 -11.76 13.95 -13.01
N CYS A 383 -11.33 13.04 -13.87
CA CYS A 383 -11.41 13.21 -15.32
C CYS A 383 -12.72 12.67 -15.90
N TYR A 384 -13.59 12.02 -15.12
CA TYR A 384 -14.82 11.43 -15.65
C TYR A 384 -15.89 12.50 -15.92
N PRO A 385 -16.58 12.51 -17.09
CA PRO A 385 -16.44 11.63 -18.26
C PRO A 385 -15.52 12.18 -19.38
N LEU A 386 -14.80 13.28 -19.14
CA LEU A 386 -13.95 13.98 -20.10
C LEU A 386 -12.61 13.25 -20.32
N ILE A 387 -12.57 12.44 -21.39
CA ILE A 387 -11.43 11.58 -21.76
C ILE A 387 -10.55 12.28 -22.80
N GLY A 388 -9.22 12.27 -22.61
CA GLY A 388 -8.27 12.71 -23.65
C GLY A 388 -7.04 13.49 -23.16
N MET A 389 -6.99 13.87 -21.89
CA MET A 389 -5.80 14.52 -21.33
C MET A 389 -4.78 13.46 -20.87
N ALA A 390 -3.49 13.73 -21.11
CA ALA A 390 -2.41 12.95 -20.54
C ALA A 390 -2.58 12.94 -19.01
N LEU A 391 -2.94 11.78 -18.45
CA LEU A 391 -3.10 11.61 -17.02
C LEU A 391 -1.73 11.79 -16.37
N GLN A 392 -1.46 12.97 -15.82
CA GLN A 392 -0.37 13.13 -14.87
C GLN A 392 -0.82 12.42 -13.60
N PHE A 393 -0.28 11.22 -13.36
CA PHE A 393 -0.56 10.47 -12.14
C PHE A 393 0.16 11.13 -10.97
N GLU A 394 -0.45 12.18 -10.44
CA GLU A 394 0.02 12.84 -9.24
C GLU A 394 -0.81 12.36 -8.06
N VAL A 395 -0.13 11.96 -6.99
CA VAL A 395 -0.77 11.47 -5.75
C VAL A 395 -0.96 12.67 -4.83
N PRO A 396 -2.20 13.13 -4.59
CA PRO A 396 -2.43 14.24 -3.68
C PRO A 396 -1.96 13.89 -2.26
N PRO A 397 -1.31 14.81 -1.53
CA PRO A 397 -0.80 14.54 -0.19
C PRO A 397 -1.86 14.05 0.81
N TRP A 398 -3.11 14.52 0.69
CA TRP A 398 -4.19 14.11 1.60
C TRP A 398 -4.50 12.60 1.51
N ILE A 399 -4.27 11.97 0.35
CA ILE A 399 -4.48 10.53 0.18
C ILE A 399 -3.39 9.75 0.92
N LEU A 400 -2.15 10.23 0.88
CA LEU A 400 -1.05 9.65 1.65
C LEU A 400 -1.30 9.80 3.16
N VAL A 401 -1.85 10.93 3.60
CA VAL A 401 -2.25 11.14 5.00
C VAL A 401 -3.34 10.13 5.41
N MET A 402 -4.35 9.91 4.56
CA MET A 402 -5.38 8.90 4.82
C MET A 402 -4.78 7.49 4.95
N GLY A 403 -3.86 7.12 4.04
CA GLY A 403 -3.18 5.82 4.09
C GLY A 403 -2.28 5.67 5.33
N GLY A 404 -1.52 6.72 5.67
CA GLY A 404 -0.70 6.76 6.88
C GLY A 404 -1.53 6.62 8.15
N LEU A 405 -2.67 7.31 8.26
CA LEU A 405 -3.58 7.16 9.41
C LEU A 405 -4.13 5.74 9.50
N GLY A 406 -4.48 5.14 8.36
CA GLY A 406 -4.90 3.74 8.30
C GLY A 406 -3.83 2.81 8.86
N LEU A 407 -2.57 2.95 8.41
CA LEU A 407 -1.43 2.18 8.93
C LEU A 407 -1.30 2.32 10.46
N SER A 408 -1.27 3.55 10.98
CA SER A 408 -1.16 3.81 12.41
C SER A 408 -2.30 3.20 13.23
N VAL A 409 -3.55 3.35 12.76
CA VAL A 409 -4.73 2.78 13.43
C VAL A 409 -4.66 1.27 13.45
N GLY A 410 -4.35 0.66 12.30
CA GLY A 410 -4.16 -0.78 12.16
C GLY A 410 -3.11 -1.35 13.11
N LEU A 411 -1.97 -0.68 13.15
CA LEU A 411 -0.84 -1.04 14.01
C LEU A 411 -1.25 -1.01 15.49
N VAL A 412 -1.91 0.06 15.95
CA VAL A 412 -2.35 0.16 17.35
C VAL A 412 -3.41 -0.88 17.71
N LEU A 413 -4.36 -1.15 16.81
CA LEU A 413 -5.49 -2.04 17.09
C LEU A 413 -5.13 -3.54 17.00
N PHE A 414 -4.37 -3.92 15.97
CA PHE A 414 -4.12 -5.33 15.65
C PHE A 414 -2.66 -5.74 15.89
N GLY A 415 -1.75 -4.78 16.00
CA GLY A 415 -0.32 -5.05 16.02
C GLY A 415 0.16 -5.82 17.24
N GLN A 416 -0.51 -5.68 18.39
CA GLN A 416 -0.13 -6.43 19.60
C GLN A 416 -0.20 -7.95 19.39
N SER A 417 -1.31 -8.44 18.84
CA SER A 417 -1.54 -9.87 18.61
C SER A 417 -0.52 -10.48 17.64
N VAL A 418 -0.12 -9.71 16.63
CA VAL A 418 0.87 -10.15 15.63
C VAL A 418 2.28 -10.13 16.21
N MET A 419 2.62 -9.10 17.00
CA MET A 419 3.92 -9.04 17.67
C MET A 419 4.11 -10.16 18.70
N ASP A 420 3.07 -10.52 19.45
CA ASP A 420 3.14 -11.61 20.43
C ASP A 420 3.38 -12.99 19.76
N THR A 421 2.92 -13.17 18.52
CA THR A 421 3.01 -14.46 17.79
C THR A 421 4.24 -14.56 16.89
N VAL A 422 4.65 -13.46 16.24
CA VAL A 422 5.82 -13.42 15.32
C VAL A 422 7.09 -13.01 16.05
N GLY A 423 7.05 -12.00 16.92
CA GLY A 423 8.21 -11.51 17.67
C GLY A 423 8.81 -12.60 18.57
N ARG A 424 7.97 -13.46 19.17
CA ARG A 424 8.42 -14.60 19.98
C ARG A 424 9.21 -15.65 19.19
N LYS A 425 8.93 -15.82 17.90
CA LYS A 425 9.66 -16.75 17.02
C LYS A 425 11.04 -16.22 16.60
N ILE A 426 11.31 -14.93 16.83
CA ILE A 426 12.57 -14.24 16.50
C ILE A 426 13.44 -13.99 17.77
N THR A 427 12.98 -14.41 18.96
CA THR A 427 13.60 -14.18 20.29
C THR A 427 15.01 -14.69 20.50
N HIS A 428 15.58 -15.45 19.57
CA HIS A 428 16.97 -15.91 19.64
C HIS A 428 18.00 -14.86 19.19
N LEU A 429 17.55 -13.68 18.75
CA LEU A 429 18.44 -12.58 18.36
C LEU A 429 18.84 -11.71 19.56
N VAL A 430 20.14 -11.44 19.67
CA VAL A 430 20.69 -10.41 20.57
C VAL A 430 20.62 -9.03 19.91
N PRO A 431 20.54 -7.92 20.68
CA PRO A 431 20.38 -6.58 20.14
C PRO A 431 21.38 -6.17 19.05
N SER A 432 22.64 -6.58 19.16
CA SER A 432 23.68 -6.28 18.15
C SER A 432 23.38 -6.88 16.77
N LYS A 433 22.79 -8.09 16.75
CA LYS A 433 22.30 -8.72 15.52
C LYS A 433 21.05 -8.01 15.01
N GLY A 434 20.12 -7.69 15.91
CA GLY A 434 18.89 -6.94 15.61
C GLY A 434 19.18 -5.59 14.94
N PHE A 435 20.12 -4.82 15.48
CA PHE A 435 20.62 -3.58 14.91
C PHE A 435 21.09 -3.72 13.44
N CYS A 436 21.88 -4.77 13.14
CA CYS A 436 22.35 -5.01 11.78
C CYS A 436 21.23 -5.38 10.82
N VAL A 437 20.30 -6.25 11.28
CA VAL A 437 19.13 -6.69 10.52
C VAL A 437 18.25 -5.49 10.16
N GLU A 438 17.93 -4.66 11.15
CA GLU A 438 17.06 -3.51 11.00
C GLU A 438 17.67 -2.44 10.08
N LEU A 439 18.91 -2.01 10.33
CA LEU A 439 19.53 -0.98 9.50
C LEU A 439 19.67 -1.41 8.04
N SER A 440 20.05 -2.67 7.80
CA SER A 440 20.20 -3.22 6.44
C SER A 440 18.86 -3.35 5.72
N THR A 441 17.81 -3.71 6.47
CA THR A 441 16.44 -3.78 5.96
C THR A 441 15.94 -2.39 5.59
N ALA A 442 16.06 -1.40 6.49
CA ALA A 442 15.66 -0.03 6.22
C ALA A 442 16.40 0.55 5.01
N MET A 443 17.72 0.36 4.91
CA MET A 443 18.52 0.83 3.78
C MET A 443 18.03 0.22 2.46
N THR A 444 17.75 -1.09 2.44
CA THR A 444 17.26 -1.78 1.24
C THR A 444 15.87 -1.30 0.82
N VAL A 445 14.96 -1.15 1.78
CA VAL A 445 13.59 -0.67 1.55
C VAL A 445 13.59 0.78 1.05
N MET A 446 14.45 1.63 1.61
CA MET A 446 14.56 3.02 1.19
C MET A 446 15.14 3.15 -0.22
N LEU A 447 16.18 2.38 -0.56
CA LEU A 447 16.71 2.34 -1.93
C LEU A 447 15.65 1.86 -2.92
N ALA A 448 14.93 0.79 -2.61
CA ALA A 448 13.85 0.30 -3.47
C ALA A 448 12.74 1.36 -3.64
N SER A 449 12.36 2.02 -2.55
CA SER A 449 11.35 3.08 -2.55
C SER A 449 11.76 4.28 -3.42
N GLU A 450 13.04 4.64 -3.37
CA GLU A 450 13.62 5.72 -4.17
C GLU A 450 13.59 5.41 -5.67
N PHE A 451 13.85 4.15 -6.04
CA PHE A 451 13.68 3.65 -7.41
C PHE A 451 12.22 3.38 -7.81
N GLY A 452 11.26 3.66 -6.92
CA GLY A 452 9.84 3.39 -7.13
C GLY A 452 9.51 1.89 -7.21
N LEU A 453 10.39 1.01 -6.74
CA LEU A 453 10.21 -0.43 -6.80
C LEU A 453 9.39 -0.89 -5.60
N PRO A 454 8.16 -1.41 -5.79
CA PRO A 454 7.41 -2.01 -4.70
C PRO A 454 8.04 -3.34 -4.32
N ILE A 455 8.53 -3.44 -3.09
CA ILE A 455 9.18 -4.66 -2.57
C ILE A 455 8.43 -5.20 -1.35
N SER A 456 8.72 -6.44 -0.98
CA SER A 456 8.29 -6.99 0.30
C SER A 456 9.32 -6.68 1.39
N THR A 457 8.90 -5.91 2.39
CA THR A 457 9.66 -5.61 3.61
C THR A 457 9.90 -6.90 4.42
N THR A 458 8.88 -7.76 4.55
CA THR A 458 8.95 -9.08 5.21
C THR A 458 10.09 -9.94 4.67
N HIS A 459 10.21 -10.08 3.35
CA HIS A 459 11.25 -10.92 2.76
C HIS A 459 12.62 -10.31 2.91
N THR A 460 12.71 -8.99 2.80
CA THR A 460 13.95 -8.24 2.99
C THR A 460 14.48 -8.45 4.40
N LEU A 461 13.62 -8.30 5.42
CA LEU A 461 13.95 -8.55 6.82
C LEU A 461 14.45 -9.98 7.04
N ILE A 462 13.73 -10.99 6.52
CA ILE A 462 14.11 -12.38 6.72
C ILE A 462 15.45 -12.69 6.01
N GLY A 463 15.67 -12.16 4.81
CA GLY A 463 16.96 -12.25 4.12
C GLY A 463 18.12 -11.71 4.97
N CYS A 464 17.91 -10.56 5.62
CA CYS A 464 18.85 -9.97 6.59
C CYS A 464 19.09 -10.90 7.80
N ILE A 465 18.03 -11.47 8.40
CA ILE A 465 18.14 -12.37 9.55
C ILE A 465 18.98 -13.61 9.20
N VAL A 466 18.68 -14.25 8.06
CA VAL A 466 19.42 -15.43 7.58
C VAL A 466 20.90 -15.09 7.37
N ALA A 467 21.19 -13.95 6.75
CA ALA A 467 22.56 -13.51 6.48
C ALA A 467 23.36 -13.19 7.75
N VAL A 468 22.73 -12.57 8.76
CA VAL A 468 23.37 -12.33 10.07
C VAL A 468 23.60 -13.64 10.82
N GLY A 469 22.68 -14.61 10.71
CA GLY A 469 22.87 -15.97 11.22
C GLY A 469 24.10 -16.65 10.62
N LEU A 470 24.25 -16.58 9.30
CA LEU A 470 25.43 -17.09 8.58
C LEU A 470 26.72 -16.40 9.02
N ALA A 471 26.72 -15.06 9.14
CA ALA A 471 27.89 -14.29 9.59
C ALA A 471 28.29 -14.59 11.05
N SER A 472 27.33 -15.00 11.88
CA SER A 472 27.56 -15.43 13.27
C SER A 472 28.28 -16.77 13.34
N GLY A 473 28.14 -17.63 12.32
CA GLY A 473 28.69 -18.99 12.29
C GLY A 473 27.66 -20.06 12.67
N ASN A 474 26.39 -19.68 12.88
CA ASN A 474 25.31 -20.63 13.11
C ASN A 474 24.93 -21.27 11.77
N ARG A 475 25.23 -22.56 11.62
CA ARG A 475 24.92 -23.35 10.41
C ARG A 475 23.47 -23.83 10.34
N GLU A 476 22.72 -23.72 11.42
CA GLU A 476 21.31 -24.09 11.47
C GLU A 476 20.46 -22.89 11.00
N ILE A 477 20.46 -22.65 9.69
CA ILE A 477 19.39 -21.86 9.08
C ILE A 477 18.10 -22.68 9.25
N ASP A 478 17.07 -22.10 9.85
CA ASP A 478 15.77 -22.77 9.92
C ASP A 478 15.14 -22.82 8.52
N VAL A 479 15.41 -23.90 7.80
CA VAL A 479 14.91 -24.19 6.45
C VAL A 479 13.37 -24.13 6.42
N LYS A 480 12.68 -24.35 7.56
CA LYS A 480 11.22 -24.22 7.64
C LYS A 480 10.78 -22.78 7.42
N VAL A 481 11.50 -21.79 7.96
CA VAL A 481 11.22 -20.36 7.77
C VAL A 481 11.38 -20.01 6.28
N LEU A 482 12.50 -20.40 5.65
CA LEU A 482 12.72 -20.16 4.22
C LEU A 482 11.64 -20.81 3.36
N ARG A 483 11.24 -22.06 3.68
CA ARG A 483 10.17 -22.77 2.99
C ARG A 483 8.81 -22.07 3.15
N SER A 484 8.49 -21.56 4.33
CA SER A 484 7.23 -20.84 4.57
C SER A 484 7.11 -19.55 3.76
N ILE A 485 8.23 -18.83 3.55
CA ILE A 485 8.28 -17.63 2.71
C ILE A 485 7.97 -18.00 1.26
N VAL A 486 8.69 -18.96 0.71
CA VAL A 486 8.47 -19.39 -0.68
C VAL A 486 7.04 -19.87 -0.88
N LEU A 487 6.51 -20.66 0.06
CA LEU A 487 5.12 -21.10 0.01
C LEU A 487 4.12 -19.95 0.07
N SER A 488 4.38 -18.90 0.88
CA SER A 488 3.47 -17.74 0.95
C SER A 488 3.40 -17.00 -0.38
N TRP A 489 4.45 -17.00 -1.20
CA TRP A 489 4.46 -16.39 -2.54
C TRP A 489 3.53 -17.12 -3.49
N PHE A 490 3.67 -18.46 -3.52
CA PHE A 490 2.88 -19.32 -4.38
C PHE A 490 1.40 -19.39 -3.98
N VAL A 491 1.06 -19.06 -2.74
CA VAL A 491 -0.33 -19.00 -2.27
C VAL A 491 -0.92 -17.61 -2.43
N THR A 492 -0.22 -16.56 -2.00
CA THR A 492 -0.78 -15.20 -1.93
C THR A 492 -1.14 -14.66 -3.31
N VAL A 493 -0.21 -14.70 -4.28
CA VAL A 493 -0.42 -14.08 -5.60
C VAL A 493 -1.59 -14.73 -6.35
N PRO A 494 -1.68 -16.08 -6.47
CA PRO A 494 -2.80 -16.69 -7.16
C PRO A 494 -4.12 -16.48 -6.41
N PHE A 495 -4.11 -16.57 -5.08
CA PHE A 495 -5.33 -16.41 -4.29
C PHE A 495 -5.94 -15.01 -4.45
N THR A 496 -5.14 -13.95 -4.33
CA THR A 496 -5.64 -12.58 -4.52
C THR A 496 -6.00 -12.27 -5.96
N ALA A 497 -5.30 -12.87 -6.93
CA ALA A 497 -5.66 -12.78 -8.35
C ALA A 497 -7.05 -13.38 -8.61
N LEU A 498 -7.30 -14.59 -8.10
CA LEU A 498 -8.60 -15.26 -8.24
C LEU A 498 -9.71 -14.47 -7.54
N LEU A 499 -9.45 -13.97 -6.34
CA LEU A 499 -10.44 -13.19 -5.58
C LEU A 499 -10.77 -11.87 -6.26
N SER A 500 -9.77 -11.17 -6.81
CA SER A 500 -9.96 -9.92 -7.57
C SER A 500 -10.71 -10.17 -8.88
N MET A 501 -10.34 -11.22 -9.62
CA MET A 501 -11.05 -11.66 -10.83
C MET A 501 -12.51 -11.98 -10.54
N ALA A 502 -12.78 -12.80 -9.51
CA ALA A 502 -14.14 -13.19 -9.16
C ALA A 502 -14.98 -11.97 -8.75
N SER A 503 -14.43 -11.08 -7.94
CA SER A 503 -15.08 -9.84 -7.51
C SER A 503 -15.38 -8.92 -8.69
N PHE A 504 -14.45 -8.77 -9.64
CA PHE A 504 -14.63 -7.93 -10.82
C PHE A 504 -15.70 -8.51 -11.76
N LEU A 505 -15.62 -9.79 -12.08
CA LEU A 505 -16.61 -10.46 -12.94
C LEU A 505 -18.01 -10.39 -12.32
N LEU A 506 -18.13 -10.55 -11.01
CA LEU A 506 -19.39 -10.39 -10.30
C LEU A 506 -19.90 -8.95 -10.41
N LEU A 507 -19.09 -7.97 -9.96
CA LEU A 507 -19.51 -6.57 -9.84
C LEU A 507 -19.76 -5.86 -11.18
N LYS A 508 -19.10 -6.29 -12.25
CA LYS A 508 -19.25 -5.71 -13.59
C LYS A 508 -20.69 -5.76 -14.11
N HIS A 509 -21.52 -6.70 -13.65
CA HIS A 509 -22.93 -6.83 -14.06
C HIS A 509 -23.81 -5.64 -13.65
N TRP A 510 -23.40 -4.87 -12.63
CA TRP A 510 -24.13 -3.69 -12.16
C TRP A 510 -23.51 -2.37 -12.66
N LEU A 511 -22.57 -2.43 -13.61
CA LEU A 511 -22.12 -1.25 -14.34
C LEU A 511 -23.18 -0.83 -15.39
N PRO A 512 -23.39 0.48 -15.57
CA PRO A 512 -24.36 1.04 -16.52
C PRO A 512 -23.97 0.86 -17.99
#